data_AF-A0A7W0ZGS4-F1
#
_entry.id   AF-A0A7W0ZGS4-F1
#
_cell.length_a   1.000
_cell.length_b   1.000
_cell.length_c   1.000
_cell.angle_alpha   90.00
_cell.angle_beta   90.00
_cell.angle_gamma   90.00
#
_symmetry.space_group_name_H-M   'P 1'
#
loop_
_entity.id
_entity.type
_entity.pdbx_description
1 polymer ?
#
loop_
_entity_poly.entity_id
_entity_poly.type
_entity_poly.pdbx_seq_one_letter_code
_entity_poly.pdbx_strand_id
1 'polypeptide(L)'
;GIKSAVGIGSLLADGIGDTLRVSLTADPVKEIEVAWEILKALGLRERGPVMIACPSCGRDNVGVENLARVVETRLREYPQAFEVAVMGCAVNGPGEAGDADFGIAGGRDVGFIYAHGRVLKKVASEILVDELFTEIDRWLGDGMQRPKRLKMAKPAALAMAEASLIPLGDT
;
A
#
# COMPACT_ATOMS: atom_id res chain seq x y z
N GLY A 1 22.42 3.64 2.07
CA GLY A 1 21.05 3.95 1.62
C GLY A 1 20.86 5.45 1.55
N ILE A 2 20.63 6.10 2.70
CA ILE A 2 20.19 7.51 2.78
C ILE A 2 21.06 8.46 1.94
N LYS A 3 22.39 8.45 2.11
CA LYS A 3 23.29 9.32 1.34
C LYS A 3 23.17 9.12 -0.17
N SER A 4 23.09 7.86 -0.61
CA SER A 4 22.91 7.50 -2.02
C SER A 4 21.55 7.97 -2.54
N ALA A 5 20.48 7.78 -1.77
CA ALA A 5 19.14 8.23 -2.14
C ALA A 5 19.06 9.75 -2.32
N VAL A 6 19.67 10.52 -1.41
CA VAL A 6 19.72 12.00 -1.53
C VAL A 6 20.54 12.43 -2.76
N GLY A 7 21.75 11.90 -2.93
CA GLY A 7 22.63 12.32 -4.03
C GLY A 7 22.11 11.90 -5.41
N ILE A 8 21.76 10.62 -5.57
CA ILE A 8 21.24 10.08 -6.84
C ILE A 8 19.84 10.65 -7.11
N GLY A 9 18.97 10.67 -6.10
CA GLY A 9 17.60 11.11 -6.24
C GLY A 9 17.47 12.57 -6.69
N SER A 10 18.35 13.46 -6.21
CA SER A 10 18.38 14.86 -6.65
C SER A 10 18.68 15.00 -8.14
N LEU A 11 19.69 14.28 -8.65
CA LEU A 11 20.05 14.34 -10.08
C LEU A 11 18.94 13.75 -10.96
N LEU A 12 18.35 12.63 -10.54
CA LEU A 12 17.27 11.99 -11.27
C LEU A 12 16.00 12.85 -11.29
N ALA A 13 15.70 13.58 -10.22
CA ALA A 13 14.58 14.53 -10.17
C ALA A 13 14.76 15.70 -11.17
N ASP A 14 16.00 16.10 -11.44
CA ASP A 14 16.36 17.09 -12.47
C ASP A 14 16.41 16.48 -13.89
N GLY A 15 16.10 15.18 -14.04
CA GLY A 15 16.12 14.48 -15.32
C GLY A 15 17.53 14.06 -15.77
N ILE A 16 18.51 14.00 -14.86
CA ILE A 16 19.91 13.67 -15.15
C ILE A 16 20.21 12.24 -14.72
N GLY A 17 20.47 11.37 -15.69
CA GLY A 17 21.00 10.01 -15.50
C GLY A 17 20.21 8.93 -16.21
N ASP A 18 20.88 8.16 -17.07
CA ASP A 18 20.28 7.06 -17.84
C ASP A 18 20.44 5.69 -17.16
N THR A 19 21.40 5.58 -16.25
CA THR A 19 21.69 4.37 -15.46
C THR A 19 22.21 4.78 -14.09
N LEU A 20 21.95 3.95 -13.08
CA LEU A 20 22.42 4.20 -11.73
C LEU A 20 22.98 2.92 -11.10
N ARG A 21 23.90 3.13 -10.17
CA ARG A 21 24.39 2.09 -9.26
C ARG A 21 24.43 2.68 -7.86
N VAL A 22 23.83 1.97 -6.91
CA VAL A 22 23.96 2.29 -5.49
C VAL A 22 25.19 1.58 -4.95
N SER A 23 25.93 2.22 -4.04
CA SER A 23 27.08 1.61 -3.38
C SER A 23 26.83 1.52 -1.89
N LEU A 24 26.81 0.28 -1.36
CA LEU A 24 26.57 -0.01 0.06
C LEU A 24 27.69 -0.90 0.60
N THR A 25 28.05 -0.72 1.87
CA THR A 25 28.86 -1.69 2.62
C THR A 25 27.96 -2.81 3.13
N ALA A 26 27.36 -3.56 2.21
CA ALA A 26 26.42 -4.65 2.49
C ALA A 26 26.44 -5.66 1.32
N ASP A 27 25.60 -6.68 1.40
CA ASP A 27 25.37 -7.60 0.29
C ASP A 27 24.98 -6.83 -1.00
N PRO A 28 25.60 -7.10 -2.16
CA PRO A 28 25.29 -6.44 -3.43
C PRO A 28 23.82 -6.50 -3.83
N VAL A 29 23.07 -7.53 -3.41
CA VAL A 29 21.62 -7.63 -3.66
C VAL A 29 20.88 -6.43 -3.05
N LYS A 30 21.32 -5.93 -1.89
CA LYS A 30 20.74 -4.74 -1.25
C LYS A 30 20.99 -3.45 -2.03
N GLU A 31 22.04 -3.39 -2.85
CA GLU A 31 22.26 -2.25 -3.75
C GLU A 31 21.15 -2.17 -4.80
N ILE A 32 20.70 -3.34 -5.30
CA ILE A 32 19.62 -3.45 -6.28
C ILE A 32 18.28 -3.06 -5.65
N GLU A 33 18.00 -3.51 -4.43
CA GLU A 33 16.79 -3.12 -3.69
C GLU A 33 16.71 -1.59 -3.53
N VAL A 34 17.78 -0.96 -3.02
CA VAL A 34 17.81 0.50 -2.83
C VAL A 34 17.73 1.26 -4.17
N ALA A 35 18.34 0.73 -5.23
CA ALA A 35 18.24 1.31 -6.57
C ALA A 35 16.79 1.40 -7.05
N TRP A 36 16.03 0.30 -6.91
CA TRP A 36 14.62 0.27 -7.28
C TRP A 36 13.76 1.17 -6.39
N GLU A 37 14.03 1.24 -5.09
CA GLU A 37 13.28 2.10 -4.18
C GLU A 37 13.51 3.61 -4.46
N ILE A 38 14.71 4.02 -4.89
CA ILE A 38 14.95 5.41 -5.35
C ILE A 38 14.12 5.72 -6.59
N LEU A 39 14.13 4.83 -7.59
CA LEU A 39 13.38 5.02 -8.83
C LEU A 39 11.86 5.04 -8.60
N LYS A 40 11.38 4.17 -7.70
CA LYS A 40 9.98 4.05 -7.29
C LYS A 40 9.51 5.33 -6.58
N ALA A 41 10.31 5.84 -5.65
CA ALA A 41 10.00 7.07 -4.92
C ALA A 41 9.87 8.31 -5.82
N LEU A 42 10.56 8.33 -6.97
CA LEU A 42 10.50 9.40 -7.97
C LEU A 42 9.45 9.14 -9.07
N GLY A 43 8.76 8.00 -9.07
CA GLY A 43 7.82 7.61 -10.12
C GLY A 43 8.47 7.38 -11.49
N LEU A 44 9.78 7.11 -11.53
CA LEU A 44 10.53 6.92 -12.78
C LEU A 44 10.44 5.49 -13.31
N ARG A 45 10.54 4.51 -12.40
CA ARG A 45 10.45 3.07 -12.70
C ARG A 45 9.92 2.34 -11.49
N GLU A 46 9.09 1.34 -11.73
CA GLU A 46 8.48 0.53 -10.68
C GLU A 46 8.76 -0.97 -10.92
N ARG A 47 8.93 -1.70 -9.83
CA ARG A 47 8.96 -3.16 -9.80
C ARG A 47 8.30 -3.62 -8.52
N GLY A 48 7.34 -4.54 -8.65
CA GLY A 48 6.51 -5.00 -7.56
C GLY A 48 5.64 -3.88 -6.96
N PRO A 49 4.88 -4.20 -5.90
CA PRO A 49 3.98 -3.25 -5.27
C PRO A 49 4.69 -2.08 -4.59
N VAL A 50 3.95 -1.00 -4.42
CA VAL A 50 4.29 0.13 -3.55
C VAL A 50 3.37 0.06 -2.34
N MET A 51 3.95 -0.03 -1.13
CA MET A 51 3.17 0.04 0.10
C MET A 51 3.18 1.47 0.64
N ILE A 52 2.00 1.98 0.97
CA ILE A 52 1.81 3.25 1.65
C ILE A 52 1.23 2.93 3.03
N ALA A 53 1.90 3.33 4.11
CA ALA A 53 1.43 3.08 5.46
C ALA A 53 1.29 4.38 6.25
N CYS A 54 0.24 4.51 7.06
CA CYS A 54 0.17 5.64 7.98
C CYS A 54 1.20 5.47 9.11
N PRO A 55 1.75 6.58 9.64
CA PRO A 55 2.53 6.50 10.87
C PRO A 55 1.66 6.00 12.03
N SER A 56 2.27 5.38 13.03
CA SER A 56 1.56 5.09 14.28
C SER A 56 1.19 6.40 14.99
N CYS A 57 0.01 6.43 15.61
CA CYS A 57 -0.50 7.58 16.35
C CYS A 57 -1.45 7.11 17.46
N GLY A 58 -1.95 8.03 18.30
CA GLY A 58 -2.88 7.68 19.40
C GLY A 58 -4.24 7.13 18.95
N ARG A 59 -4.51 7.04 17.65
CA ARG A 59 -5.71 6.41 17.06
C ARG A 59 -5.44 5.01 16.53
N ASP A 60 -4.21 4.53 16.63
CA ASP A 60 -3.83 3.18 16.20
C ASP A 60 -4.53 2.15 17.09
N ASN A 61 -5.49 1.43 16.51
CA ASN A 61 -6.27 0.43 17.23
C ASN A 61 -5.75 -1.00 17.02
N VAL A 62 -4.80 -1.19 16.11
CA VAL A 62 -4.38 -2.53 15.63
C VAL A 62 -2.88 -2.75 15.63
N GLY A 63 -2.07 -1.73 15.95
CA GLY A 63 -0.62 -1.81 15.86
C GLY A 63 -0.17 -1.78 14.41
N VAL A 64 -0.31 -0.63 13.75
CA VAL A 64 -0.04 -0.46 12.32
C VAL A 64 1.37 -0.88 11.91
N GLU A 65 2.36 -0.73 12.81
CA GLU A 65 3.74 -1.15 12.55
C GLU A 65 3.84 -2.65 12.24
N ASN A 66 3.20 -3.49 13.07
CA ASN A 66 3.18 -4.93 12.85
C ASN A 66 2.41 -5.30 11.60
N LEU A 67 1.26 -4.65 11.38
CA LEU A 67 0.42 -4.86 10.22
C LEU A 67 1.18 -4.53 8.93
N ALA A 68 1.82 -3.36 8.87
CA ALA A 68 2.62 -2.90 7.75
C ALA A 68 3.78 -3.87 7.47
N ARG A 69 4.50 -4.32 8.50
CA ARG A 69 5.59 -5.30 8.33
C ARG A 69 5.13 -6.62 7.71
N VAL A 70 3.98 -7.14 8.16
CA VAL A 70 3.43 -8.39 7.62
C VAL A 70 3.01 -8.21 6.16
N VAL A 71 2.30 -7.11 5.86
CA VAL A 71 1.87 -6.79 4.49
C VAL A 71 3.07 -6.57 3.58
N GLU A 72 4.06 -5.78 3.98
CA GLU A 72 5.30 -5.53 3.24
C GLU A 72 6.03 -6.84 2.90
N THR A 73 6.08 -7.77 3.86
CA THR A 73 6.75 -9.06 3.68
C THR A 73 6.08 -9.89 2.58
N ARG A 74 4.74 -9.98 2.61
CA ARG A 74 3.97 -10.72 1.61
C ARG A 74 3.98 -10.04 0.24
N LEU A 75 3.96 -8.70 0.18
CA LEU A 75 4.01 -7.96 -1.08
C LEU A 75 5.29 -8.21 -1.91
N ARG A 76 6.38 -8.68 -1.29
CA ARG A 76 7.64 -9.01 -2.00
C ARG A 76 7.49 -10.16 -3.00
N GLU A 77 6.47 -10.99 -2.85
CA GLU A 77 6.21 -12.13 -3.75
C GLU A 77 5.61 -11.68 -5.09
N TYR A 78 5.15 -10.43 -5.18
CA TYR A 78 4.46 -9.90 -6.35
C TYR A 78 5.41 -9.11 -7.26
N PRO A 79 5.57 -9.49 -8.54
CA PRO A 79 6.32 -8.70 -9.51
C PRO A 79 5.53 -7.51 -10.10
N GLN A 80 4.20 -7.53 -10.01
CA GLN A 80 3.31 -6.54 -10.62
C GLN A 80 3.33 -5.20 -9.87
N ALA A 81 3.25 -4.11 -10.62
CA ALA A 81 3.27 -2.75 -10.07
C ALA A 81 1.84 -2.27 -9.71
N PHE A 82 1.51 -2.29 -8.42
CA PHE A 82 0.26 -1.78 -7.86
C PHE A 82 0.48 -1.17 -6.48
N GLU A 83 -0.47 -0.34 -6.03
CA GLU A 83 -0.39 0.36 -4.75
C GLU A 83 -1.23 -0.32 -3.67
N VAL A 84 -0.66 -0.49 -2.47
CA VAL A 84 -1.35 -1.04 -1.30
C VAL A 84 -1.24 -0.09 -0.11
N ALA A 85 -2.37 0.33 0.43
CA ALA A 85 -2.46 1.21 1.59
C ALA A 85 -2.69 0.42 2.90
N VAL A 86 -1.92 0.70 3.96
CA VAL A 86 -2.05 0.06 5.29
C VAL A 86 -2.29 1.11 6.36
N MET A 87 -3.47 1.10 6.95
CA MET A 87 -3.94 2.16 7.85
C MET A 87 -4.29 1.59 9.23
N GLY A 88 -3.75 2.19 10.29
CA GLY A 88 -3.97 1.77 11.68
C GLY A 88 -5.33 2.16 12.26
N CYS A 89 -6.11 2.97 11.53
CA CYS A 89 -7.45 3.39 11.94
C CYS A 89 -8.38 3.61 10.74
N ALA A 90 -9.68 3.42 10.96
CA ALA A 90 -10.72 3.65 9.96
C ALA A 90 -11.00 5.14 9.64
N VAL A 91 -10.40 6.09 10.37
CA VAL A 91 -10.67 7.54 10.20
C VAL A 91 -9.97 8.10 8.97
N ASN A 92 -8.66 7.88 8.87
CA ASN A 92 -7.86 8.30 7.70
C ASN A 92 -7.87 7.24 6.59
N GLY A 93 -8.21 6.00 6.96
CA GLY A 93 -8.34 4.82 6.10
C GLY A 93 -8.94 5.09 4.72
N PRO A 94 -10.20 5.52 4.61
CA PRO A 94 -10.88 5.65 3.31
C PRO A 94 -10.36 6.78 2.41
N GLY A 95 -9.78 7.84 2.98
CA GLY A 95 -9.21 8.93 2.20
C GLY A 95 -7.84 8.59 1.62
N GLU A 96 -6.95 8.08 2.48
CA GLU A 96 -5.58 7.73 2.11
C GLU A 96 -5.48 6.38 1.37
N ALA A 97 -6.36 5.40 1.69
CA ALA A 97 -6.46 4.15 0.93
C ALA A 97 -7.31 4.27 -0.34
N GLY A 98 -7.96 5.42 -0.55
CA GLY A 98 -8.82 5.63 -1.71
C GLY A 98 -8.06 5.79 -3.03
N ASP A 99 -6.81 6.26 -2.95
CA ASP A 99 -5.95 6.50 -4.11
C ASP A 99 -5.17 5.26 -4.56
N ALA A 100 -4.99 4.30 -3.64
CA ALA A 100 -4.31 3.03 -3.88
C ALA A 100 -5.19 2.02 -4.65
N ASP A 101 -4.57 1.01 -5.28
CA ASP A 101 -5.29 -0.09 -5.91
C ASP A 101 -6.04 -0.90 -4.85
N PHE A 102 -5.37 -1.21 -3.73
CA PHE A 102 -5.94 -1.90 -2.57
C PHE A 102 -5.56 -1.21 -1.27
N GLY A 103 -6.30 -1.48 -0.20
CA GLY A 103 -5.85 -1.10 1.12
C GLY A 103 -6.63 -1.73 2.27
N ILE A 104 -6.12 -1.56 3.47
CA ILE A 104 -6.77 -1.99 4.71
C ILE A 104 -6.79 -0.85 5.73
N ALA A 105 -7.87 -0.79 6.50
CA ALA A 105 -7.94 0.04 7.69
C ALA A 105 -8.36 -0.81 8.89
N GLY A 106 -7.50 -0.85 9.91
CA GLY A 106 -7.74 -1.58 11.14
C GLY A 106 -8.71 -0.88 12.09
N GLY A 107 -9.56 -1.66 12.73
CA GLY A 107 -10.34 -1.29 13.90
C GLY A 107 -10.14 -2.31 15.02
N ARG A 108 -10.66 -2.02 16.22
CA ARG A 108 -10.42 -2.86 17.41
C ARG A 108 -10.82 -4.32 17.19
N ASP A 109 -12.02 -4.55 16.65
CA ASP A 109 -12.56 -5.89 16.43
C ASP A 109 -12.81 -6.18 14.93
N VAL A 110 -12.98 -5.13 14.14
CA VAL A 110 -13.30 -5.23 12.71
C VAL A 110 -12.36 -4.34 11.89
N GLY A 111 -11.95 -4.85 10.74
CA GLY A 111 -11.19 -4.13 9.74
C GLY A 111 -11.98 -3.95 8.44
N PHE A 112 -11.52 -3.01 7.62
CA PHE A 112 -12.10 -2.72 6.33
C PHE A 112 -11.07 -2.93 5.23
N ILE A 113 -11.50 -3.56 4.14
CA ILE A 113 -10.71 -3.76 2.93
C ILE A 113 -11.23 -2.79 1.88
N TYR A 114 -10.31 -2.10 1.22
CA TYR A 114 -10.57 -1.13 0.18
C TYR A 114 -10.00 -1.65 -1.14
N ALA A 115 -10.73 -1.38 -2.21
CA ALA A 115 -10.25 -1.57 -3.57
C ALA A 115 -10.72 -0.39 -4.41
N HIS A 116 -9.80 0.25 -5.13
CA HIS A 116 -10.06 1.32 -6.09
C HIS A 116 -11.02 2.41 -5.56
N GLY A 117 -10.75 2.94 -4.36
CA GLY A 117 -11.53 4.06 -3.80
C GLY A 117 -12.84 3.68 -3.11
N ARG A 118 -13.11 2.39 -2.89
CA ARG A 118 -14.35 1.90 -2.26
C ARG A 118 -14.08 0.83 -1.22
N VAL A 119 -14.95 0.74 -0.23
CA VAL A 119 -14.92 -0.37 0.74
C VAL A 119 -15.47 -1.61 0.06
N LEU A 120 -14.63 -2.64 -0.03
CA LEU A 120 -14.95 -3.92 -0.62
C LEU A 120 -15.59 -4.86 0.40
N LYS A 121 -14.97 -4.96 1.59
CA LYS A 121 -15.42 -5.86 2.67
C LYS A 121 -15.19 -5.26 4.05
N LYS A 122 -16.02 -5.71 4.98
CA LYS A 122 -15.83 -5.59 6.41
C LYS A 122 -15.58 -6.98 6.97
N VAL A 123 -14.44 -7.18 7.62
CA VAL A 123 -14.02 -8.48 8.15
C VAL A 123 -13.53 -8.34 9.58
N ALA A 124 -13.40 -9.46 10.28
CA ALA A 124 -12.78 -9.49 11.59
C ALA A 124 -11.28 -9.13 11.47
N SER A 125 -10.74 -8.38 12.43
CA SER A 125 -9.38 -7.84 12.35
C SER A 125 -8.30 -8.92 12.23
N GLU A 126 -8.56 -10.12 12.75
CA GLU A 126 -7.69 -11.29 12.70
C GLU A 126 -7.44 -11.85 11.29
N ILE A 127 -8.42 -11.75 10.38
CA ILE A 127 -8.33 -12.25 9.01
C ILE A 127 -8.05 -11.14 7.99
N LEU A 128 -7.90 -9.89 8.45
CA LEU A 128 -7.81 -8.70 7.59
C LEU A 128 -6.69 -8.78 6.55
N VAL A 129 -5.52 -9.29 6.95
CA VAL A 129 -4.38 -9.45 6.05
C VAL A 129 -4.63 -10.57 5.04
N ASP A 130 -5.12 -11.72 5.50
CA ASP A 130 -5.36 -12.88 4.62
C ASP A 130 -6.42 -12.57 3.56
N GLU A 131 -7.48 -11.86 3.96
CA GLU A 131 -8.52 -11.43 3.05
C GLU A 131 -8.04 -10.36 2.06
N LEU A 132 -7.17 -9.44 2.49
CA LEU A 132 -6.53 -8.48 1.57
C LEU A 132 -5.80 -9.20 0.43
N PHE A 133 -4.97 -10.19 0.76
CA PHE A 133 -4.22 -10.94 -0.25
C PHE A 133 -5.12 -11.81 -1.12
N THR A 134 -6.18 -12.39 -0.57
CA THR A 134 -7.20 -13.12 -1.34
C THR A 134 -7.82 -12.25 -2.43
N GLU A 135 -8.13 -10.98 -2.12
CA GLU A 135 -8.70 -10.05 -3.10
C GLU A 135 -7.67 -9.53 -4.10
N ILE A 136 -6.42 -9.32 -3.69
CA ILE A 136 -5.30 -8.99 -4.59
C ILE A 136 -5.09 -10.14 -5.59
N ASP A 137 -5.01 -11.38 -5.13
CA ASP A 137 -4.77 -12.56 -5.97
C ASP A 137 -5.92 -12.77 -6.97
N ARG A 138 -7.16 -12.59 -6.53
CA ARG A 138 -8.33 -12.63 -7.41
C ARG A 138 -8.21 -11.58 -8.52
N TRP A 139 -7.92 -10.33 -8.16
CA TRP A 139 -7.79 -9.25 -9.13
C TRP A 139 -6.64 -9.44 -10.12
N LEU A 140 -5.51 -9.99 -9.66
CA LEU A 140 -4.41 -10.38 -10.53
C LEU A 140 -4.83 -11.51 -11.50
N GLY A 141 -5.59 -12.49 -11.01
CA GLY A 141 -6.19 -13.57 -11.82
C GLY A 141 -7.16 -13.05 -12.90
N ASP A 142 -7.89 -11.98 -12.60
CA ASP A 142 -8.82 -11.32 -13.51
C ASP A 142 -8.15 -10.37 -14.53
N GLY A 143 -6.81 -10.34 -14.56
CA GLY A 143 -6.02 -9.56 -15.51
C GLY A 143 -5.80 -8.11 -15.10
N MET A 144 -5.84 -7.81 -13.79
CA MET A 144 -5.43 -6.52 -13.24
C MET A 144 -6.26 -5.33 -13.77
N GLN A 145 -7.57 -5.55 -13.92
CA GLN A 145 -8.46 -4.54 -14.49
C GLN A 145 -8.60 -3.35 -13.54
N ARG A 146 -8.00 -2.22 -13.92
CA ARG A 146 -8.16 -0.96 -13.20
C ARG A 146 -9.44 -0.25 -13.68
N PRO A 147 -10.44 -0.02 -12.81
CA PRO A 147 -11.58 0.81 -13.19
C PRO A 147 -11.09 2.23 -13.52
N LYS A 148 -11.83 2.97 -14.37
CA LYS A 148 -11.51 4.40 -14.62
C LYS A 148 -11.46 5.12 -13.27
N ARG A 149 -10.26 5.56 -12.86
CA ARG A 149 -10.04 6.27 -11.58
C ARG A 149 -11.10 7.36 -11.42
N LEU A 150 -11.98 7.18 -10.43
CA LEU A 150 -12.88 8.25 -10.01
C LEU A 150 -11.98 9.34 -9.44
N LYS A 151 -11.93 10.51 -10.10
CA LYS A 151 -11.08 11.66 -9.72
C LYS A 151 -11.38 12.26 -8.34
N MET A 152 -12.22 11.62 -7.54
CA MET A 152 -12.54 12.04 -6.20
C MET A 152 -12.64 10.78 -5.34
N ALA A 153 -11.67 10.61 -4.43
CA ALA A 153 -11.94 9.86 -3.21
C ALA A 153 -13.24 10.44 -2.62
N LYS A 154 -14.25 9.61 -2.42
CA LYS A 154 -15.44 10.05 -1.68
C LYS A 154 -14.94 10.59 -0.33
N PRO A 155 -15.52 11.69 0.20
CA PRO A 155 -15.16 12.16 1.54
C PRO A 155 -15.19 10.99 2.51
N ALA A 156 -14.15 10.87 3.36
CA ALA A 156 -13.98 9.76 4.30
C ALA A 156 -15.27 9.40 5.05
N ALA A 157 -16.03 10.43 5.47
CA ALA A 157 -17.32 10.28 6.14
C ALA A 157 -18.39 9.54 5.31
N LEU A 158 -18.48 9.80 4.00
CA LEU A 158 -19.44 9.14 3.11
C LEU A 158 -19.02 7.68 2.84
N ALA A 159 -17.73 7.45 2.64
CA ALA A 159 -17.19 6.10 2.48
C ALA A 159 -17.43 5.25 3.75
N MET A 160 -17.28 5.85 4.94
CA MET A 160 -17.56 5.17 6.23
C MET A 160 -19.04 4.92 6.46
N ALA A 161 -19.92 5.83 6.05
CA ALA A 161 -21.37 5.63 6.16
C ALA A 161 -21.83 4.43 5.29
N GLU A 162 -21.33 4.33 4.06
CA GLU A 162 -21.59 3.18 3.17
C GLU A 162 -20.95 1.89 3.72
N ALA A 163 -19.72 1.97 4.22
CA ALA A 163 -19.03 0.84 4.84
C ALA A 163 -19.78 0.28 6.06
N SER A 164 -20.47 1.14 6.81
CA SER A 164 -21.26 0.75 7.98
C SER A 164 -22.49 -0.10 7.61
N LEU A 165 -22.93 -0.05 6.35
CA LEU A 165 -24.02 -0.86 5.82
C LEU A 165 -23.55 -2.23 5.27
N ILE A 166 -22.24 -2.44 5.13
CA ILE A 166 -21.67 -3.72 4.68
C ILE A 166 -21.75 -4.72 5.85
N PRO A 167 -22.43 -5.87 5.69
CA PRO A 167 -22.46 -6.90 6.72
C PRO A 167 -21.05 -7.42 6.97
N LEU A 168 -20.79 -7.89 8.19
CA LEU A 168 -19.54 -8.58 8.48
C LEU A 168 -19.49 -9.85 7.61
N GLY A 169 -18.42 -10.00 6.81
CA GLY A 169 -18.23 -11.21 6.03
C GLY A 169 -18.02 -12.41 6.95
N ASP A 170 -18.66 -13.54 6.62
CA ASP A 170 -18.44 -14.80 7.32
C ASP A 170 -17.04 -15.34 6.95
N THR A 171 -16.36 -15.90 7.96
CA THR A 171 -15.02 -16.52 7.88
C THR A 171 -14.99 -17.74 6.97
#